data_AF-A0A7X1A535-F1
#
_entry.id   AF-A0A7X1A535-F1
#
_cell.length_a   1.000
_cell.length_b   1.000
_cell.length_c   1.000
_cell.angle_alpha   90.00
_cell.angle_beta   90.00
_cell.angle_gamma   90.00
#
_symmetry.space_group_name_H-M   'P 1'
#
loop_
_entity.id
_entity.type
_entity.pdbx_description
1 polymer ?
#
loop_
_entity_poly.entity_id
_entity_poly.type
_entity_poly.pdbx_seq_one_letter_code
_entity_poly.pdbx_strand_id
1 'polypeptide(L)'
;MKTSEYEAIRKKEGDRYEFKYKGFDCKIVRVNQKMGYLCGYVAIPWESKLHGRCIPEIEEKYDVHTHGGITYAEFESDNQYWLGFDCAHLWDLIPLLEHSHDPNRTYRDMEYVKETLMKMVDSIIEVGFR
;
A
#
# COMPACT_ATOMS: atom_id res chain seq x y z
N MET A 1 -17.12 8.88 -8.45
CA MET A 1 -16.80 8.10 -9.65
C MET A 1 -18.00 7.27 -10.07
N LYS A 2 -18.43 7.38 -11.33
CA LYS A 2 -19.54 6.55 -11.84
C LYS A 2 -19.07 5.09 -11.98
N THR A 3 -19.97 4.11 -11.82
CA THR A 3 -19.62 2.68 -11.99
C THR A 3 -18.93 2.39 -13.33
N SER A 4 -19.39 3.02 -14.42
CA SER A 4 -18.78 2.86 -15.75
C SER A 4 -17.35 3.39 -15.85
N GLU A 5 -17.03 4.44 -15.09
CA GLU A 5 -15.70 5.02 -15.01
C GLU A 5 -14.76 4.12 -14.18
N TYR A 6 -15.26 3.59 -13.06
CA TYR A 6 -14.53 2.60 -12.26
C TYR A 6 -14.17 1.35 -13.08
N GLU A 7 -15.13 0.77 -13.81
CA GLU A 7 -14.87 -0.42 -14.61
C GLU A 7 -13.84 -0.15 -15.72
N ALA A 8 -13.83 1.06 -16.29
CA ALA A 8 -12.81 1.45 -17.26
C ALA A 8 -11.41 1.55 -16.63
N ILE A 9 -11.31 2.17 -15.45
CA ILE A 9 -10.05 2.25 -14.67
C ILE A 9 -9.58 0.85 -14.30
N ARG A 10 -10.44 0.04 -13.71
CA ARG A 10 -10.15 -1.33 -13.32
C ARG A 10 -9.69 -2.18 -14.50
N LYS A 11 -10.33 -2.07 -15.66
CA LYS A 11 -9.92 -2.80 -16.87
C LYS A 11 -8.55 -2.35 -17.39
N LYS A 12 -8.21 -1.07 -17.25
CA LYS A 12 -6.93 -0.51 -17.66
C LYS A 12 -5.79 -0.89 -16.71
N GLU A 13 -6.03 -0.76 -15.41
CA GLU A 13 -5.02 -0.94 -14.36
C GLU A 13 -4.87 -2.39 -13.91
N GLY A 14 -5.94 -3.17 -13.99
CA GLY A 14 -6.04 -4.48 -13.36
C GLY A 14 -6.30 -4.39 -11.85
N ASP A 15 -6.23 -5.57 -11.22
CA ASP A 15 -6.51 -5.78 -9.79
C ASP A 15 -5.25 -6.13 -8.99
N ARG A 16 -4.15 -6.49 -9.67
CA ARG A 16 -2.89 -6.88 -9.04
C ARG A 16 -1.71 -6.47 -9.93
N TYR A 17 -0.68 -5.90 -9.31
CA TYR A 17 0.58 -5.59 -9.96
C TYR A 17 1.72 -5.91 -9.01
N GLU A 18 2.73 -6.63 -9.48
CA GLU A 18 3.91 -7.03 -8.71
C GLU A 18 5.16 -6.51 -9.38
N PHE A 19 6.11 -6.06 -8.57
CA PHE A 19 7.40 -5.57 -9.06
C PHE A 19 8.46 -5.70 -7.98
N LYS A 20 9.73 -5.59 -8.39
CA LYS A 20 10.86 -5.49 -7.47
C LYS A 20 11.45 -4.09 -7.51
N TYR A 21 11.80 -3.55 -6.36
CA TYR A 21 12.54 -2.28 -6.26
C TYR A 21 13.67 -2.40 -5.23
N LYS A 22 14.90 -2.09 -5.65
CA LYS A 22 16.12 -2.23 -4.84
C LYS A 22 16.27 -3.60 -4.14
N GLY A 23 15.76 -4.66 -4.77
CA GLY A 23 15.80 -6.03 -4.25
C GLY A 23 14.61 -6.43 -3.37
N PHE A 24 13.72 -5.49 -3.03
CA PHE A 24 12.50 -5.77 -2.27
C PHE A 24 11.36 -6.18 -3.19
N ASP A 25 10.60 -7.19 -2.79
CA ASP A 25 9.35 -7.57 -3.46
C ASP A 25 8.22 -6.62 -3.04
N CYS A 26 7.53 -6.09 -4.03
CA CYS A 26 6.42 -5.17 -3.86
C CYS A 26 5.18 -5.69 -4.59
N LYS A 27 4.01 -5.53 -3.99
CA LYS A 27 2.73 -5.86 -4.62
C LYS A 27 1.71 -4.76 -4.37
N ILE A 28 0.91 -4.49 -5.39
CA ILE A 28 -0.24 -3.62 -5.36
C ILE A 28 -1.48 -4.49 -5.57
N VAL A 29 -2.48 -4.34 -4.71
CA VAL A 29 -3.70 -5.15 -4.75
C VAL A 29 -4.92 -4.24 -4.65
N ARG A 30 -5.90 -4.46 -5.53
CA ARG A 30 -7.21 -3.81 -5.46
C ARG A 30 -8.14 -4.55 -4.51
N VAL A 31 -8.75 -3.83 -3.59
CA VAL A 31 -9.74 -4.38 -2.65
C VAL A 31 -11.10 -4.48 -3.35
N ASN A 32 -11.31 -5.59 -4.06
CA ASN A 32 -12.49 -5.84 -4.90
C ASN A 32 -13.80 -6.08 -4.12
N GLN A 33 -13.72 -6.32 -2.82
CA GLN A 33 -14.90 -6.59 -1.99
C GLN A 33 -15.56 -5.28 -1.52
N LYS A 34 -16.18 -4.56 -2.45
CA LYS A 34 -17.06 -3.38 -2.27
C LYS A 34 -16.41 -2.00 -2.18
N MET A 35 -15.09 -1.88 -2.16
CA MET A 35 -14.44 -0.57 -1.97
C MET A 35 -13.64 -0.11 -3.20
N GLY A 36 -12.89 -1.01 -3.84
CA GLY A 36 -12.21 -0.76 -5.13
C GLY A 36 -10.93 0.08 -5.05
N TYR A 37 -10.52 0.53 -3.86
CA TYR A 37 -9.25 1.21 -3.64
C TYR A 37 -8.06 0.23 -3.75
N LEU A 38 -6.86 0.80 -3.88
CA LEU A 38 -5.61 0.06 -3.95
C LEU A 38 -4.90 0.04 -2.60
N CYS A 39 -4.21 -1.05 -2.33
CA CYS A 39 -3.25 -1.18 -1.24
C CYS A 39 -1.87 -1.47 -1.80
N GLY A 40 -0.83 -0.94 -1.16
CA GLY A 40 0.56 -1.24 -1.46
C GLY A 40 1.18 -2.08 -0.34
N TYR A 41 1.98 -3.09 -0.70
CA TYR A 41 2.71 -3.93 0.24
C TYR A 41 4.15 -4.14 -0.20
N VAL A 42 5.05 -4.23 0.78
CA VAL A 42 6.47 -4.53 0.62
C VAL A 42 6.86 -5.70 1.52
N ALA A 43 7.53 -6.68 0.94
CA ALA A 43 8.10 -7.81 1.66
C ALA A 43 9.33 -7.35 2.42
N ILE A 44 9.35 -7.58 3.73
CA ILE A 44 10.45 -7.18 4.59
C ILE A 44 11.37 -8.39 4.84
N PRO A 45 12.66 -8.29 4.45
CA PRO A 45 13.63 -9.36 4.67
C PRO A 45 13.94 -9.53 6.15
N TRP A 46 14.33 -10.74 6.57
CA TRP A 46 14.55 -11.08 7.98
C TRP A 46 15.67 -10.28 8.65
N GLU A 47 16.63 -9.83 7.84
CA GLU A 47 17.74 -8.97 8.25
C GLU A 47 17.28 -7.55 8.63
N SER A 48 16.10 -7.11 8.15
CA SER A 48 15.60 -5.77 8.46
C SER A 48 15.30 -5.61 9.95
N LYS A 49 15.58 -4.44 10.51
CA LYS A 49 15.15 -4.11 11.88
C LYS A 49 13.64 -4.16 12.05
N LEU A 50 12.87 -3.95 10.97
CA LEU A 50 11.41 -3.94 10.97
C LEU A 50 10.77 -5.33 10.92
N HIS A 51 11.53 -6.37 10.57
CA HIS A 51 10.97 -7.71 10.36
C HIS A 51 10.30 -8.27 11.62
N GLY A 52 9.04 -8.69 11.47
CA GLY A 52 8.22 -9.33 12.51
C GLY A 52 7.73 -8.39 13.61
N ARG A 53 7.79 -7.07 13.42
CA ARG A 53 7.27 -6.10 14.42
C ARG A 53 5.77 -5.88 14.26
N CYS A 54 5.11 -5.35 15.28
CA CYS A 54 3.75 -4.85 15.13
C CYS A 54 3.76 -3.37 14.73
N ILE A 55 2.65 -2.86 14.20
CA ILE A 55 2.53 -1.46 13.75
C ILE A 55 2.93 -0.46 14.85
N PRO A 56 2.44 -0.56 16.11
CA PRO A 56 2.81 0.39 17.15
C PRO A 56 4.31 0.44 17.46
N GLU A 57 4.99 -0.72 17.43
CA GLU A 57 6.45 -0.75 17.61
C GLU A 57 7.19 -0.08 16.47
N ILE A 58 6.67 -0.20 15.24
CA ILE A 58 7.28 0.41 14.07
C ILE A 58 7.15 1.92 14.16
N GLU A 59 5.92 2.42 14.36
CA GLU A 59 5.62 3.85 14.42
C GLU A 59 6.28 4.57 15.59
N GLU A 60 6.48 3.89 16.73
CA GLU A 60 7.16 4.48 17.90
C GLU A 60 8.67 4.65 17.67
N LYS A 61 9.31 3.71 16.96
CA LYS A 61 10.78 3.58 16.95
C LYS A 61 11.44 3.92 15.63
N TYR A 62 10.68 3.91 14.54
CA TYR A 62 11.21 4.02 13.19
C TYR A 62 10.38 4.99 12.37
N ASP A 63 11.06 5.77 11.54
CA ASP A 63 10.42 6.68 10.61
C ASP A 63 10.29 5.98 9.24
N VAL A 64 9.10 5.44 8.97
CA VAL A 64 8.79 4.77 7.69
C VAL A 64 7.79 5.62 6.92
N HIS A 65 8.22 6.16 5.78
CA HIS A 65 7.40 7.11 5.01
C HIS A 65 6.48 6.38 4.05
N THR A 66 5.17 6.60 4.20
CA THR A 66 4.16 6.02 3.32
C THR A 66 2.88 6.86 3.28
N HIS A 67 1.89 6.43 2.51
CA HIS A 67 0.59 7.10 2.40
C HIS A 67 -0.27 6.84 3.63
N GLY A 68 -0.39 7.85 4.50
CA GLY A 68 -1.28 7.82 5.67
C GLY A 68 -0.79 6.95 6.84
N GLY A 69 0.35 6.28 6.70
CA GLY A 69 0.94 5.42 7.73
C GLY A 69 0.88 3.94 7.34
N ILE A 70 1.45 3.08 8.19
CA ILE A 70 1.42 1.63 7.99
C ILE A 70 0.07 1.13 8.51
N THR A 71 -0.69 0.46 7.66
CA THR A 71 -2.00 -0.11 8.03
C THR A 71 -2.03 -1.63 7.93
N TYR A 72 -0.91 -2.25 7.54
CA TYR A 72 -0.73 -3.70 7.48
C TYR A 72 0.68 -4.11 7.91
N ALA A 73 0.78 -5.13 8.77
CA ALA A 73 2.05 -5.64 9.27
C ALA A 73 1.93 -7.09 9.75
N GLU A 74 1.99 -8.06 8.83
CA GLU A 74 1.68 -9.46 9.15
C GLU A 74 2.55 -10.44 8.35
N PHE A 75 2.67 -11.66 8.87
CA PHE A 75 3.19 -12.80 8.12
C PHE A 75 2.08 -13.40 7.25
N GLU A 76 2.36 -13.62 5.97
CA GLU A 76 1.48 -14.37 5.08
C GLU A 76 1.81 -15.87 5.07
N SER A 77 1.03 -16.67 4.35
CA SER A 77 1.12 -18.14 4.36
C SER A 77 2.46 -18.70 3.85
N ASP A 78 3.25 -17.89 3.18
CA ASP A 78 4.61 -18.19 2.71
C ASP A 78 5.69 -17.87 3.76
N ASN A 79 5.29 -17.49 4.98
CA ASN A 79 6.15 -16.96 6.03
C ASN A 79 6.90 -15.68 5.64
N GLN A 80 6.48 -14.99 4.58
CA GLN A 80 6.99 -13.66 4.26
C GLN A 80 6.27 -12.65 5.13
N TYR A 81 7.04 -11.81 5.81
CA TYR A 81 6.52 -10.67 6.56
C TYR A 81 6.32 -9.49 5.61
N TRP A 82 5.12 -8.93 5.60
CA TRP A 82 4.73 -7.83 4.71
C TRP A 82 4.32 -6.60 5.52
N LEU A 83 4.84 -5.44 5.13
CA LEU A 83 4.31 -4.15 5.56
C LEU A 83 3.50 -3.54 4.43
N GLY A 84 2.44 -2.80 4.77
CA GLY A 84 1.61 -2.16 3.76
C GLY A 84 0.77 -0.99 4.26
N PHE A 85 0.12 -0.36 3.29
CA PHE A 85 -0.78 0.78 3.47
C PHE A 85 -1.97 0.65 2.52
N ASP A 86 -3.10 1.25 2.89
CA ASP A 86 -4.30 1.33 2.06
C ASP A 86 -4.57 2.75 1.55
N CYS A 87 -5.23 2.86 0.39
CA CYS A 87 -5.68 4.14 -0.15
C CYS A 87 -7.16 4.41 0.20
N ALA A 88 -7.54 4.23 1.46
CA ALA A 88 -8.89 4.51 1.98
C ALA A 88 -8.88 5.54 3.13
N HIS A 89 -7.95 6.49 3.10
CA HIS A 89 -7.85 7.56 4.09
C HIS A 89 -8.87 8.69 3.82
N LEU A 90 -8.99 9.63 4.77
CA LEU A 90 -9.99 10.72 4.74
C LEU A 90 -10.05 11.49 3.41
N TRP A 91 -8.90 11.68 2.76
CA TRP A 91 -8.74 12.44 1.51
C TRP A 91 -8.71 11.58 0.25
N ASP A 92 -8.86 10.27 0.39
CA ASP A 92 -8.90 9.35 -0.73
C ASP A 92 -10.31 9.18 -1.26
N LEU A 93 -10.41 9.12 -2.58
CA LEU A 93 -11.62 8.68 -3.26
C LEU A 93 -11.64 7.15 -3.22
N ILE A 94 -12.68 6.59 -2.62
CA ILE A 94 -12.92 5.14 -2.56
C ILE A 94 -13.89 4.81 -3.70
N PRO A 95 -13.42 4.15 -4.78
CA PRO A 95 -14.17 3.97 -6.01
C PRO A 95 -15.64 3.57 -5.87
N LEU A 96 -15.90 2.55 -5.06
CA LEU A 96 -17.21 1.93 -4.94
C LEU A 96 -18.02 2.44 -3.74
N LEU A 97 -17.51 3.46 -3.02
CA LEU A 97 -18.21 4.11 -1.90
C LEU A 97 -18.71 5.49 -2.31
N GLU A 98 -20.02 5.63 -2.55
CA GLU A 98 -20.63 6.87 -3.06
C GLU A 98 -20.33 8.10 -2.20
N HIS A 99 -20.35 7.98 -0.88
CA HIS A 99 -20.07 9.09 0.04
C HIS A 99 -18.62 9.61 -0.03
N SER A 100 -17.71 8.87 -0.68
CA SER A 100 -16.34 9.32 -0.92
C SER A 100 -16.19 10.11 -2.22
N HIS A 101 -17.26 10.31 -2.99
CA HIS A 101 -17.22 11.03 -4.27
C HIS A 101 -17.33 12.54 -4.04
N ASP A 102 -16.51 13.06 -3.12
CA ASP A 102 -16.28 14.47 -2.89
C ASP A 102 -15.23 14.98 -3.89
N PRO A 103 -15.42 16.14 -4.55
CA PRO A 103 -14.45 16.69 -5.50
C PRO A 103 -13.08 16.99 -4.89
N ASN A 104 -12.96 17.09 -3.56
CA ASN A 104 -11.68 17.27 -2.86
C ASN A 104 -10.93 15.96 -2.61
N ARG A 105 -11.53 14.80 -2.93
CA ARG A 105 -10.91 13.49 -2.75
C ARG A 105 -10.27 13.00 -4.03
N THR A 106 -9.12 12.34 -3.90
CA THR A 106 -8.32 11.87 -5.03
C THR A 106 -8.27 10.36 -5.06
N TYR A 107 -8.53 9.75 -6.22
CA TYR A 107 -8.27 8.34 -6.41
C TYR A 107 -6.77 8.11 -6.53
N ARG A 108 -6.22 7.24 -5.68
CA ARG A 108 -4.82 6.84 -5.72
C ARG A 108 -4.67 5.69 -6.72
N ASP A 109 -4.14 6.01 -7.89
CA ASP A 109 -3.97 5.06 -8.98
C ASP A 109 -2.75 4.14 -8.80
N MET A 110 -2.57 3.20 -9.73
CA MET A 110 -1.45 2.24 -9.68
C MET A 110 -0.08 2.91 -9.65
N GLU A 111 0.12 4.03 -10.36
CA GLU A 111 1.41 4.70 -10.39
C GLU A 111 1.69 5.42 -9.07
N TYR A 112 0.68 6.09 -8.50
CA TYR A 112 0.79 6.68 -7.17
C TYR A 112 1.18 5.64 -6.10
N VAL A 113 0.51 4.48 -6.09
CA VAL A 113 0.81 3.43 -5.10
C VAL A 113 2.21 2.87 -5.31
N LYS A 114 2.63 2.69 -6.57
CA LYS A 114 3.98 2.24 -6.91
C LYS A 114 5.06 3.23 -6.46
N GLU A 115 4.91 4.52 -6.75
CA GLU A 115 5.84 5.56 -6.31
C GLU A 115 5.90 5.66 -4.77
N THR A 116 4.76 5.50 -4.10
CA THR A 116 4.68 5.47 -2.64
C THR A 116 5.41 4.25 -2.07
N LEU A 117 5.25 3.08 -2.68
CA LEU A 117 6.01 1.87 -2.30
C LEU A 117 7.52 2.05 -2.48
N MET A 118 7.95 2.73 -3.54
CA MET A 118 9.37 3.02 -3.75
C MET A 118 9.92 3.91 -2.62
N LYS A 119 9.18 4.97 -2.22
CA LYS A 119 9.55 5.83 -1.09
C LYS A 119 9.56 5.06 0.24
N MET A 120 8.58 4.18 0.44
CA MET A 120 8.52 3.31 1.61
C MET A 120 9.75 2.41 1.69
N VAL A 121 10.13 1.76 0.58
CA VAL A 121 11.37 0.95 0.50
C VAL A 121 12.60 1.79 0.81
N ASP A 122 12.68 3.01 0.29
CA ASP A 122 13.81 3.90 0.57
C ASP A 122 13.94 4.20 2.08
N SER A 123 12.84 4.53 2.76
CA SER A 123 12.85 4.72 4.23
C SER A 123 13.18 3.44 5.02
N ILE A 124 12.74 2.27 4.55
CA ILE A 124 13.08 0.97 5.16
C ILE A 124 14.59 0.70 5.09
N ILE A 125 15.23 1.06 3.97
CA ILE A 125 16.68 0.94 3.80
C ILE A 125 17.40 1.88 4.78
N GLU A 126 16.89 3.09 4.99
CA GLU A 126 17.45 4.08 5.93
C GLU A 126 17.36 3.64 7.40
N VAL A 127 16.27 2.98 7.80
CA VAL A 127 16.13 2.34 9.13
C VAL A 127 17.26 1.32 9.38
N GLY A 128 17.63 0.61 8.31
CA GLY A 128 18.76 -0.31 8.28
C GLY A 128 18.47 -1.71 8.79
N PHE A 129 19.52 -2.52 8.74
CA PHE A 129 19.50 -3.96 8.95
C PHE A 129 20.24 -4.33 10.24
N ARG A 130 20.01 -5.53 10.76
CA ARG A 130 20.59 -6.07 12.00
C ARG A 130 22.00 -6.60 11.77
#